data_AF-E2FYQ9-F1
#
_entry.id   AF-E2FYQ9-F1
#
_cell.length_a   1.000
_cell.length_b   1.000
_cell.length_c   1.000
_cell.angle_alpha   90.00
_cell.angle_beta   90.00
_cell.angle_gamma   90.00
#
_symmetry.space_group_name_H-M   'P 1'
#
loop_
_entity.id
_entity.type
_entity.pdbx_description
1 polymer ?
#
loop_
_entity_poly.entity_id
_entity_poly.type
_entity_poly.pdbx_seq_one_letter_code
_entity_poly.pdbx_strand_id
1 'polypeptide(L)'
;LNPRLRSAIFAARKENLPKDKIETAIKNATGNVAGENYEEIQYEGHGPSGTALIVHALTNNRNRTASEVRYIFSRKGGNLGETGSVSYLFDHVGLIVYKAEGVNFDDLFSHGIDLEVLNVEENDKEGLHVITCE
;
A
#
# COMPACT_ATOMS: atom_id res chain seq x y z
N LEU A 1 0.06 21.73 -2.48
CA LEU A 1 -0.93 20.73 -2.04
C LEU A 1 -0.30 19.36 -2.26
N ASN A 2 -0.08 18.53 -1.24
CA ASN A 2 0.56 17.21 -1.38
C ASN A 2 -0.54 16.11 -1.39
N PRO A 3 -0.85 15.48 -2.56
CA PRO A 3 -1.93 14.48 -2.65
C PRO A 3 -1.69 13.24 -1.78
N ARG A 4 -0.45 12.73 -1.75
CA ARG A 4 -0.06 11.57 -0.92
C ARG A 4 -0.30 11.85 0.57
N LEU A 5 0.08 13.05 1.03
CA LEU A 5 -0.19 13.48 2.40
C LEU A 5 -1.70 13.62 2.67
N ARG A 6 -2.47 14.15 1.71
CA ARG A 6 -3.93 14.24 1.84
C ARG A 6 -4.57 12.86 2.02
N SER A 7 -4.20 11.90 1.19
CA SER A 7 -4.69 10.52 1.28
C SER A 7 -4.31 9.86 2.59
N ALA A 8 -3.07 10.05 3.07
CA ALA A 8 -2.63 9.56 4.37
C ALA A 8 -3.42 10.16 5.54
N ILE A 9 -3.70 11.48 5.50
CA ILE A 9 -4.55 12.14 6.51
C ILE A 9 -5.98 11.59 6.49
N PHE A 10 -6.54 11.35 5.29
CA PHE A 10 -7.87 10.79 5.16
C PHE A 10 -7.95 9.37 5.75
N ALA A 11 -6.98 8.51 5.42
CA ALA A 11 -6.87 7.16 5.99
C ALA A 11 -6.72 7.20 7.53
N ALA A 12 -5.85 8.06 8.06
CA ALA A 12 -5.67 8.22 9.51
C ALA A 12 -6.96 8.64 10.23
N ARG A 13 -7.75 9.54 9.63
CA ARG A 13 -9.05 9.96 10.17
C ARG A 13 -10.08 8.84 10.14
N LYS A 14 -10.08 8.01 9.08
CA LYS A 14 -10.97 6.85 8.96
C LYS A 14 -10.75 5.84 10.10
N GLU A 15 -9.50 5.71 10.55
CA GLU A 15 -9.11 4.90 11.71
C GLU A 15 -9.23 5.63 13.07
N ASN A 16 -9.93 6.77 13.12
CA ASN A 16 -10.14 7.58 14.33
C ASN A 16 -8.85 8.10 15.01
N LEU A 17 -7.78 8.34 14.24
CA LEU A 17 -6.55 8.90 14.81
C LEU A 17 -6.78 10.35 15.28
N PRO A 18 -6.41 10.72 16.52
CA PRO A 18 -6.55 12.08 17.03
C PRO A 18 -5.83 13.12 16.17
N LYS A 19 -6.45 14.29 16.00
CA LYS A 19 -5.96 15.36 15.12
C LYS A 19 -4.55 15.85 15.53
N ASP A 20 -4.29 15.97 16.82
CA ASP A 20 -3.01 16.34 17.40
C ASP A 20 -1.88 15.36 17.03
N LYS A 21 -2.17 14.06 16.97
CA LYS A 21 -1.19 13.04 16.52
C LYS A 21 -0.82 13.19 15.06
N ILE A 22 -1.81 13.44 14.20
CA ILE A 22 -1.60 13.70 12.77
C ILE A 22 -0.74 14.96 12.59
N GLU A 23 -1.08 16.04 13.28
CA GLU A 23 -0.32 17.30 13.21
C GLU A 23 1.11 17.15 13.73
N THR A 24 1.31 16.37 14.81
CA THR A 24 2.64 16.07 15.35
C THR A 24 3.48 15.29 14.34
N ALA A 25 2.92 14.27 13.70
CA ALA A 25 3.62 13.49 12.68
C ALA A 25 4.04 14.35 11.46
N ILE A 26 3.15 15.26 11.01
CA ILE A 26 3.45 16.19 9.93
C ILE A 26 4.58 17.15 10.33
N LYS A 27 4.52 17.72 11.53
CA LYS A 27 5.56 18.62 12.05
C LYS A 27 6.92 17.92 12.11
N ASN A 28 6.96 16.71 12.68
CA ASN A 28 8.17 15.91 12.78
C ASN A 28 8.80 15.63 11.40
N ALA A 29 7.96 15.36 10.38
CA ALA A 29 8.43 15.14 9.02
C ALA A 29 8.94 16.42 8.32
N THR A 30 8.45 17.61 8.71
CA THR A 30 8.84 18.90 8.11
C THR A 30 10.01 19.62 8.79
N GLY A 31 10.46 19.15 9.97
CA GLY A 31 11.68 19.63 10.61
C GLY A 31 11.76 19.49 12.15
N ASN A 32 13.00 19.46 12.65
CA ASN A 32 13.46 19.54 14.05
C ASN A 32 13.46 18.29 14.95
N VAL A 33 13.36 17.08 14.42
CA VAL A 33 13.85 15.89 15.15
C VAL A 33 15.08 15.34 14.42
N ALA A 34 16.26 15.74 14.86
CA ALA A 34 17.50 15.14 14.42
C ALA A 34 17.48 13.64 14.82
N GLY A 35 17.29 12.74 13.86
CA GLY A 35 17.44 11.30 14.09
C GLY A 35 16.47 10.36 13.38
N GLU A 36 15.40 10.85 12.75
CA GLU A 36 14.40 9.96 12.12
C GLU A 36 14.20 10.27 10.62
N ASN A 37 15.26 10.06 9.84
CA ASN A 37 15.13 9.99 8.39
C ASN A 37 14.52 8.65 8.00
N TYR A 38 13.20 8.64 7.84
CA TYR A 38 12.50 7.50 7.28
C TYR A 38 12.69 7.46 5.76
N GLU A 39 13.04 6.28 5.25
CA GLU A 39 13.10 5.96 3.83
C GLU A 39 12.14 4.82 3.49
N GLU A 40 11.62 4.87 2.27
CA GLU A 40 10.82 3.79 1.69
C GLU A 40 11.77 2.78 1.04
N ILE A 41 11.62 1.52 1.41
CA ILE A 41 12.42 0.42 0.90
C ILE A 41 11.48 -0.69 0.45
N GLN A 42 11.76 -1.25 -0.71
CA GLN A 42 11.09 -2.43 -1.22
C GLN A 42 12.02 -3.64 -1.08
N TYR A 43 11.49 -4.71 -0.51
CA TYR A 43 12.13 -6.01 -0.45
C TYR A 43 11.32 -6.99 -1.30
N GLU A 44 12.02 -7.90 -1.97
CA GLU A 44 11.43 -8.88 -2.88
C GLU A 44 11.87 -10.28 -2.47
N GLY A 45 11.01 -11.28 -2.64
CA GLY A 45 11.36 -12.64 -2.29
C GLY A 45 10.24 -13.65 -2.54
N HIS A 46 10.51 -14.90 -2.14
CA HIS A 46 9.56 -16.00 -2.28
C HIS A 46 9.21 -16.54 -0.89
N GLY A 47 7.92 -16.72 -0.63
CA GLY A 47 7.40 -17.38 0.56
C GLY A 47 7.27 -18.90 0.40
N PRO A 48 6.54 -19.55 1.31
CA PRO A 48 6.17 -20.96 1.17
C PRO A 48 5.62 -21.29 -0.22
N SER A 49 5.98 -22.46 -0.72
CA SER A 49 5.52 -22.97 -2.01
C SER A 49 5.88 -22.07 -3.21
N GLY A 50 6.87 -21.20 -3.07
CA GLY A 50 7.31 -20.32 -4.16
C GLY A 50 6.42 -19.09 -4.38
N THR A 51 5.56 -18.73 -3.43
CA THR A 51 4.68 -17.56 -3.54
C THR A 51 5.50 -16.28 -3.64
N ALA A 52 5.34 -15.51 -4.71
CA ALA A 52 6.04 -14.24 -4.89
C ALA A 52 5.55 -13.18 -3.89
N LEU A 53 6.48 -12.44 -3.27
CA LEU A 53 6.17 -11.43 -2.25
C LEU A 53 6.96 -10.14 -2.51
N ILE A 54 6.24 -9.02 -2.53
CA ILE A 54 6.80 -7.67 -2.42
C ILE A 54 6.49 -7.14 -1.02
N VAL A 55 7.50 -6.65 -0.32
CA VAL A 55 7.36 -6.04 1.00
C VAL A 55 7.79 -4.59 0.93
N HIS A 56 6.83 -3.68 1.05
CA HIS A 56 7.10 -2.25 1.23
C HIS A 56 7.31 -1.94 2.71
N ALA A 57 8.42 -1.28 3.03
CA ALA A 57 8.77 -0.87 4.38
C ALA A 57 9.10 0.63 4.42
N LEU A 58 8.65 1.29 5.49
CA LEU A 58 9.10 2.63 5.85
C LEU A 58 10.00 2.50 7.09
N THR A 59 11.27 2.87 6.98
CA THR A 59 12.24 2.62 8.06
C THR A 59 13.26 3.74 8.20
N ASN A 60 13.73 3.97 9.42
CA ASN A 60 14.88 4.82 9.72
C ASN A 60 16.20 4.03 9.86
N ASN A 61 16.17 2.72 9.62
CA ASN A 61 17.36 1.86 9.67
C ASN A 61 17.22 0.67 8.72
N ARG A 62 17.76 0.81 7.51
CA ARG A 62 17.79 -0.22 6.46
C ARG A 62 18.38 -1.55 6.92
N ASN A 63 19.48 -1.51 7.67
CA ASN A 63 20.20 -2.71 8.08
C ASN A 63 19.38 -3.55 9.08
N ARG A 64 18.73 -2.88 10.04
CA ARG A 64 17.81 -3.53 10.98
C ARG A 64 16.64 -4.16 10.21
N THR A 65 15.96 -3.38 9.38
CA THR A 65 14.79 -3.86 8.63
C THR A 65 15.14 -5.00 7.68
N ALA A 66 16.24 -4.90 6.92
CA ALA A 66 16.68 -5.98 6.03
C ALA A 66 16.99 -7.28 6.79
N SER A 67 17.55 -7.18 8.00
CA SER A 67 17.86 -8.34 8.82
C SER A 67 16.60 -8.99 9.38
N GLU A 68 15.65 -8.19 9.86
CA GLU A 68 14.34 -8.66 10.35
C GLU A 68 13.51 -9.31 9.24
N VAL A 69 13.42 -8.67 8.07
CA VAL A 69 12.69 -9.21 6.91
C VAL A 69 13.32 -10.53 6.49
N ARG A 70 14.65 -10.59 6.32
CA ARG A 70 15.34 -11.84 5.97
C ARG A 70 15.06 -12.95 6.98
N TYR A 71 15.12 -12.63 8.28
CA TYR A 71 14.80 -13.58 9.34
C TYR A 71 13.36 -14.11 9.24
N ILE A 72 12.38 -13.25 8.98
CA ILE A 72 10.97 -13.64 8.82
C ILE A 72 10.80 -14.59 7.64
N PHE A 73 11.37 -14.27 6.47
CA PHE A 73 11.34 -15.15 5.29
C PHE A 73 11.92 -16.52 5.63
N SER A 74 13.14 -16.58 6.17
CA SER A 74 13.81 -17.84 6.50
C SER A 74 13.05 -18.66 7.54
N ARG A 75 12.50 -18.02 8.58
CA ARG A 75 11.73 -18.72 9.63
C ARG A 75 10.40 -19.27 9.12
N LYS A 76 9.84 -18.68 8.06
CA LYS A 76 8.56 -19.09 7.47
C LYS A 76 8.71 -19.96 6.22
N GLY A 77 9.91 -20.47 5.92
CA GLY A 77 10.10 -21.38 4.78
C GLY A 77 10.14 -20.66 3.43
N GLY A 78 10.53 -19.39 3.42
CA GLY A 78 10.81 -18.61 2.22
C GLY A 78 12.24 -18.05 2.21
N ASN A 79 12.53 -17.25 1.20
CA ASN A 79 13.81 -16.57 1.02
C ASN A 79 13.62 -15.15 0.52
N LEU A 80 14.37 -14.23 1.12
CA LEU A 80 14.52 -12.88 0.58
C LEU A 80 15.40 -12.95 -0.68
N GLY A 81 14.90 -12.38 -1.77
CA GLY A 81 15.58 -12.27 -3.06
C GLY A 81 16.26 -10.93 -3.26
N GLU A 82 16.77 -10.73 -4.47
CA GLU A 82 17.33 -9.47 -4.94
C GLU A 82 16.22 -8.56 -5.48
N THR A 83 16.50 -7.25 -5.59
CA THR A 83 15.63 -6.31 -6.30
C THR A 83 15.43 -6.78 -7.74
N GLY A 84 14.19 -6.81 -8.21
CA GLY A 84 13.85 -7.35 -9.53
C GLY A 84 13.48 -8.83 -9.57
N SER A 85 13.65 -9.58 -8.46
CA SER A 85 13.45 -11.03 -8.46
C SER A 85 12.00 -11.48 -8.62
N VAL A 86 11.02 -10.65 -8.23
CA VAL A 86 9.60 -10.97 -8.40
C VAL A 86 8.78 -9.80 -8.95
N SER A 87 9.30 -8.59 -8.97
CA SER A 87 8.55 -7.39 -9.38
C SER A 87 7.98 -7.46 -10.80
N TYR A 88 8.57 -8.24 -11.71
CA TYR A 88 8.01 -8.47 -13.04
C TYR A 88 6.67 -9.25 -13.04
N LEU A 89 6.27 -9.83 -11.90
CA LEU A 89 4.99 -10.50 -11.70
C LEU A 89 3.90 -9.55 -11.17
N PHE A 90 4.23 -8.30 -10.88
CA PHE A 90 3.32 -7.33 -10.25
C PHE A 90 3.27 -6.03 -11.04
N ASP A 91 2.06 -5.51 -11.22
CA ASP A 91 1.84 -4.15 -11.69
C ASP A 91 1.57 -3.22 -10.50
N HIS A 92 2.17 -2.03 -10.51
CA HIS A 92 1.86 -0.99 -9.53
C HIS A 92 0.69 -0.16 -10.05
N VAL A 93 -0.50 -0.40 -9.48
CA VAL A 93 -1.76 0.19 -9.92
C VAL A 93 -2.45 0.96 -8.80
N GLY A 94 -3.29 1.93 -9.17
CA GLY A 94 -4.25 2.53 -8.26
C GLY A 94 -5.42 1.59 -7.97
N LEU A 95 -5.80 1.43 -6.70
CA LEU A 95 -6.96 0.63 -6.30
C LEU A 95 -7.95 1.47 -5.50
N ILE A 96 -9.18 1.58 -5.99
CA ILE A 96 -10.27 2.29 -5.31
C ILE A 96 -11.36 1.27 -4.98
N VAL A 97 -11.74 1.21 -3.70
CA VAL A 97 -12.70 0.21 -3.19
C VAL A 97 -13.90 0.92 -2.59
N TYR A 98 -15.08 0.64 -3.12
CA TYR A 98 -16.37 1.11 -2.62
C TYR A 98 -17.15 -0.04 -1.99
N LYS A 99 -18.02 0.29 -1.03
CA LYS A 99 -19.10 -0.63 -0.64
C LYS A 99 -20.10 -0.69 -1.80
N ALA A 100 -20.58 -1.88 -2.14
CA ALA A 100 -21.59 -2.08 -3.17
C ALA A 100 -22.96 -1.51 -2.76
N GLU A 101 -23.22 -1.42 -1.46
CA GLU A 101 -24.47 -0.89 -0.92
C GLU A 101 -24.76 0.53 -1.43
N GLY A 102 -25.85 0.69 -2.16
CA GLY A 102 -26.28 1.98 -2.71
C GLY A 102 -25.51 2.44 -3.95
N VAL A 103 -24.64 1.60 -4.52
CA VAL A 103 -23.88 1.90 -5.74
C VAL A 103 -24.33 0.95 -6.86
N ASN A 104 -24.95 1.51 -7.90
CA ASN A 104 -25.30 0.77 -9.11
C ASN A 104 -24.02 0.45 -9.91
N PHE A 105 -23.80 -0.82 -10.22
CA PHE A 105 -22.61 -1.27 -10.93
C PHE A 105 -22.58 -0.82 -12.39
N ASP A 106 -23.69 -0.87 -13.12
CA ASP A 106 -23.75 -0.45 -14.53
C ASP A 106 -23.35 1.02 -14.70
N ASP A 107 -23.82 1.87 -13.78
CA ASP A 107 -23.42 3.28 -13.72
C ASP A 107 -21.91 3.38 -13.43
N LEU A 108 -21.41 2.66 -12.43
CA LEU A 108 -19.99 2.68 -12.06
C LEU A 108 -19.08 2.23 -13.20
N PHE A 109 -19.47 1.16 -13.89
CA PHE A 109 -18.77 0.59 -15.03
C PHE A 109 -18.74 1.57 -16.20
N SER A 110 -19.89 2.20 -16.51
CA SER A 110 -19.98 3.21 -17.57
C SER A 110 -19.07 4.41 -17.29
N HIS A 111 -19.06 4.92 -16.05
CA HIS A 111 -18.13 5.98 -15.65
C HIS A 111 -16.67 5.53 -15.70
N GLY A 112 -16.38 4.27 -15.36
CA GLY A 112 -15.05 3.69 -15.45
C GLY A 112 -14.52 3.74 -16.89
N ILE A 113 -15.36 3.42 -17.88
CA ILE A 113 -15.02 3.54 -19.31
C ILE A 113 -14.69 4.99 -19.67
N ASP A 114 -15.55 5.93 -19.28
CA ASP A 114 -15.36 7.36 -19.60
C ASP A 114 -14.08 7.94 -18.96
N LEU A 115 -13.65 7.37 -17.83
CA LEU A 115 -12.43 7.75 -17.10
C LEU A 115 -11.21 6.90 -17.48
N GLU A 116 -11.35 5.97 -18.42
CA GLU A 116 -10.28 5.09 -18.91
C GLU A 116 -9.58 4.32 -17.78
N VAL A 117 -10.35 3.83 -16.79
CA VAL A 117 -9.80 2.98 -15.74
C VAL A 117 -9.42 1.61 -16.30
N LEU A 118 -8.42 0.96 -15.70
CA LEU A 118 -7.93 -0.34 -16.16
C LEU A 118 -8.97 -1.46 -15.96
N ASN A 119 -9.73 -1.41 -14.87
CA ASN A 119 -10.72 -2.44 -14.56
C ASN A 119 -11.79 -1.95 -13.58
N VAL A 120 -12.98 -2.57 -13.64
CA VAL A 120 -14.08 -2.39 -12.68
C VAL A 120 -14.71 -3.75 -12.41
N GLU A 121 -14.72 -4.19 -11.15
CA GLU A 121 -15.16 -5.52 -10.72
C GLU A 121 -16.14 -5.47 -9.54
N GLU A 122 -17.11 -6.39 -9.54
CA GLU A 122 -17.96 -6.69 -8.38
C GLU A 122 -17.35 -7.82 -7.55
N ASN A 123 -17.26 -7.61 -6.25
CA ASN A 123 -16.96 -8.64 -5.28
C ASN A 123 -18.20 -8.88 -4.40
N ASP A 124 -19.10 -9.71 -4.90
CA ASP A 124 -20.37 -10.06 -4.24
C ASP A 124 -20.18 -10.65 -2.83
N LYS A 125 -19.10 -11.42 -2.64
CA LYS A 125 -18.83 -12.09 -1.36
C LYS A 125 -18.52 -11.10 -0.26
N GLU A 126 -17.84 -10.01 -0.59
CA GLU A 126 -17.46 -8.96 0.36
C GLU A 126 -18.39 -7.75 0.29
N GLY A 127 -19.31 -7.71 -0.69
CA GLY A 127 -20.20 -6.57 -0.93
C GLY A 127 -19.42 -5.31 -1.32
N LEU A 128 -18.42 -5.47 -2.18
CA LEU A 128 -17.51 -4.39 -2.60
C LEU A 128 -17.48 -4.24 -4.11
N HIS A 129 -17.31 -3.00 -4.57
CA HIS A 129 -16.93 -2.69 -5.95
C HIS A 129 -15.47 -2.24 -5.97
N VAL A 130 -14.69 -2.80 -6.88
CA VAL A 130 -13.24 -2.58 -6.98
C VAL A 130 -12.92 -1.97 -8.32
N ILE A 131 -12.22 -0.84 -8.31
CA ILE A 131 -11.78 -0.12 -9.50
C ILE A 131 -10.26 -0.11 -9.50
N THR A 132 -9.68 -0.53 -10.62
CA THR A 132 -8.23 -0.51 -10.84
C THR A 132 -7.90 0.58 -11.85
N CYS A 133 -6.93 1.43 -11.53
CA CYS A 133 -6.45 2.53 -12.36
C CYS A 133 -4.94 2.39 -12.62
N GLU A 134 -4.40 3.05 -13.64
CA GLU A 134 -2.95 3.24 -13.76
C GLU A 134 -2.34 3.99 -12.57
#